data_AF-A0A350BLL7-F1
#
_entry.id   AF-A0A350BLL7-F1
#
_cell.length_a   1.000
_cell.length_b   1.000
_cell.length_c   1.000
_cell.angle_alpha   90.00
_cell.angle_beta   90.00
_cell.angle_gamma   90.00
#
_symmetry.space_group_name_H-M   'P 1'
#
loop_
_entity.id
_entity.type
_entity.pdbx_description
1 polymer ?
#
loop_
_entity_poly.entity_id
_entity_poly.type
_entity_poly.pdbx_seq_one_letter_code
_entity_poly.pdbx_strand_id
1 'polypeptide(L)'
;MIGIHELFHCFQKNLYQWKSGNLRFNTDENYATYAEIEGLALERAYLEANDDSAKEYLKDCLVAKQRKRRSMNDLERLQESDEDVMEGTATYAELMTLMLLKSGYESIITQNDDPYFYSFKDADSLAQFKLNSLRTNRASTLSSIGKSYPFGCFEAMLLTRLSPGWRNGFFQKGKGLEVELDSLLSLSLQEREAVDSRLSSRYGYDTIYARHASVIGERNKAYETVQQRTGMSYVVNFKNTGDFVSAESLQTSYRVGLINIYPTGVRRVRIADVVFEGKETPMVIDQLYYIKWIDTEAKGSESGYEVEGVREGTTDIYRDAVISTRGFRLSAPKIEIREGKNRVKMTVLSKLKQ
;
A
#
# COMPACT_ATOMS: atom_id res chain seq x y z
N MET A 1 -16.21 9.27 6.74
CA MET A 1 -16.87 8.20 5.95
C MET A 1 -16.18 6.84 6.00
N ILE A 2 -15.01 6.71 6.64
CA ILE A 2 -14.34 5.43 6.94
C ILE A 2 -15.31 4.37 7.52
N GLY A 3 -16.33 4.79 8.29
CA GLY A 3 -17.31 3.87 8.87
C GLY A 3 -18.09 2.98 7.88
N ILE A 4 -18.45 3.44 6.67
CA ILE A 4 -19.22 2.59 5.72
C ILE A 4 -18.32 1.49 5.14
N HIS A 5 -17.08 1.86 4.79
CA HIS A 5 -16.07 0.94 4.27
C HIS A 5 -15.81 -0.20 5.26
N GLU A 6 -15.50 0.14 6.52
CA GLU A 6 -15.24 -0.84 7.58
C GLU A 6 -16.49 -1.65 7.97
N LEU A 7 -17.68 -1.02 7.95
CA LEU A 7 -18.94 -1.74 8.18
C LEU A 7 -19.18 -2.77 7.06
N PHE A 8 -18.82 -2.44 5.82
CA PHE A 8 -18.96 -3.37 4.70
C PHE A 8 -18.01 -4.55 4.84
N HIS A 9 -16.79 -4.38 5.36
CA HIS A 9 -15.92 -5.51 5.71
C HIS A 9 -16.56 -6.45 6.74
N CYS A 10 -17.31 -5.92 7.70
CA CYS A 10 -18.06 -6.75 8.65
C CYS A 10 -19.13 -7.61 7.95
N PHE A 11 -19.80 -7.06 6.92
CA PHE A 11 -20.74 -7.79 6.08
C PHE A 11 -20.05 -8.86 5.23
N GLN A 12 -18.96 -8.50 4.55
CA GLN A 12 -18.18 -9.41 3.70
C GLN A 12 -17.69 -10.63 4.49
N LYS A 13 -17.18 -10.44 5.72
CA LYS A 13 -16.68 -11.52 6.58
C LYS A 13 -17.70 -12.64 6.84
N ASN A 14 -19.00 -12.32 6.81
CA ASN A 14 -20.06 -13.29 7.02
C ASN A 14 -20.47 -14.05 5.75
N LEU A 15 -20.11 -13.55 4.57
CA LEU A 15 -20.61 -14.04 3.28
C LEU A 15 -19.53 -14.54 2.33
N TYR A 16 -18.28 -14.13 2.54
CA TYR A 16 -17.15 -14.47 1.69
C TYR A 16 -16.02 -15.03 2.54
N GLN A 17 -15.61 -16.25 2.21
CA GLN A 17 -14.39 -16.83 2.77
C GLN A 17 -13.21 -16.44 1.90
N TRP A 18 -12.35 -15.57 2.42
CA TRP A 18 -11.11 -15.16 1.76
C TRP A 18 -10.26 -16.39 1.46
N LYS A 19 -9.81 -16.52 0.21
CA LYS A 19 -9.08 -17.70 -0.27
C LYS A 19 -7.57 -17.54 -0.09
N SER A 20 -7.13 -16.34 0.27
CA SER A 20 -5.72 -15.99 0.40
C SER A 20 -5.48 -14.95 1.51
N GLY A 21 -4.21 -14.76 1.89
CA GLY A 21 -3.80 -13.66 2.78
C GLY A 21 -3.48 -12.38 2.01
N ASN A 22 -3.05 -11.32 2.69
CA ASN A 22 -2.80 -10.02 2.05
C ASN A 22 -1.87 -10.10 0.85
N LEU A 23 -2.14 -9.31 -0.19
CA LEU A 23 -1.29 -9.20 -1.38
C LEU A 23 0.13 -8.74 -1.00
N ARG A 24 1.13 -9.57 -1.32
CA ARG A 24 2.55 -9.30 -1.02
C ARG A 24 3.41 -9.31 -2.28
N PHE A 25 2.92 -8.66 -3.34
CA PHE A 25 3.65 -8.57 -4.59
C PHE A 25 4.55 -7.34 -4.65
N ASN A 26 5.82 -7.57 -5.01
CA ASN A 26 6.78 -6.52 -5.34
C ASN A 26 6.64 -6.14 -6.80
N THR A 27 6.22 -4.91 -7.08
CA THR A 27 5.94 -4.48 -8.46
C THR A 27 7.17 -4.61 -9.35
N ASP A 28 7.05 -5.29 -10.49
CA ASP A 28 8.04 -5.27 -11.56
C ASP A 28 7.59 -4.35 -12.69
N GLU A 29 8.44 -4.21 -13.71
CA GLU A 29 8.22 -3.30 -14.83
C GLU A 29 6.96 -3.68 -15.61
N ASN A 30 6.75 -5.00 -15.78
CA ASN A 30 5.56 -5.55 -16.42
C ASN A 30 4.29 -5.16 -15.65
N TYR A 31 4.27 -5.43 -14.33
CA TYR A 31 3.14 -5.12 -13.49
C TYR A 31 2.82 -3.63 -13.50
N ALA A 32 3.82 -2.79 -13.23
CA ALA A 32 3.59 -1.35 -13.13
C ALA A 32 3.05 -0.77 -14.45
N THR A 33 3.62 -1.19 -15.58
CA THR A 33 3.21 -0.74 -16.91
C THR A 33 1.79 -1.14 -17.24
N TYR A 34 1.46 -2.42 -17.11
CA TYR A 34 0.12 -2.89 -17.46
C TYR A 34 -0.95 -2.50 -16.42
N ALA A 35 -0.58 -2.28 -15.15
CA ALA A 35 -1.49 -1.71 -14.16
C ALA A 35 -1.86 -0.26 -14.49
N GLU A 36 -0.93 0.54 -15.02
CA GLU A 36 -1.27 1.89 -15.47
C GLU A 36 -2.18 1.85 -16.70
N ILE A 37 -1.92 0.97 -17.67
CA ILE A 37 -2.78 0.76 -18.85
C ILE A 37 -4.18 0.29 -18.43
N GLU A 38 -4.28 -0.67 -17.51
CA GLU A 38 -5.54 -1.12 -16.90
C GLU A 38 -6.30 0.06 -16.29
N GLY A 39 -5.64 0.87 -15.45
CA GLY A 39 -6.27 2.04 -14.84
C GLY A 39 -6.64 3.16 -15.82
N LEU A 40 -5.88 3.34 -16.91
CA LEU A 40 -6.21 4.25 -18.01
C LEU A 40 -7.45 3.79 -18.76
N ALA A 41 -7.51 2.51 -19.11
CA ALA A 41 -8.66 1.91 -19.76
C ALA A 41 -9.91 1.97 -18.86
N LEU A 42 -9.76 1.66 -17.57
CA LEU A 42 -10.84 1.70 -16.59
C LEU A 42 -11.40 3.11 -16.39
N GLU A 43 -10.54 4.13 -16.29
CA GLU A 43 -10.97 5.53 -16.22
C GLU A 43 -11.76 5.92 -17.48
N ARG A 44 -11.24 5.59 -18.66
CA ARG A 44 -11.91 5.90 -19.94
C ARG A 44 -13.26 5.21 -20.04
N ALA A 45 -13.35 3.94 -19.63
CA ALA A 45 -14.60 3.21 -19.60
C ALA A 45 -15.64 3.86 -18.66
N TYR A 46 -15.21 4.27 -17.47
CA TYR A 46 -16.09 4.89 -16.48
C TYR A 46 -16.63 6.25 -16.94
N LEU A 47 -15.79 7.06 -17.58
CA LEU A 47 -16.16 8.40 -18.06
C LEU A 47 -16.94 8.39 -19.38
N GLU A 48 -16.86 7.31 -20.15
CA GLU A 48 -17.54 7.19 -21.44
C GLU A 48 -19.06 7.01 -21.25
N ALA A 49 -19.86 7.91 -21.82
CA ALA A 49 -21.31 7.90 -21.67
C ALA A 49 -22.00 6.86 -22.55
N ASN A 50 -21.39 6.45 -23.66
CA ASN A 50 -21.93 5.41 -24.53
C ASN A 50 -21.51 4.01 -24.03
N ASP A 51 -22.48 3.14 -23.77
CA ASP A 51 -22.22 1.82 -23.17
C ASP A 51 -21.35 0.90 -24.05
N ASP A 52 -21.51 0.93 -25.38
CA ASP A 52 -20.72 0.09 -26.28
C ASP A 52 -19.27 0.59 -26.37
N SER A 53 -19.07 1.91 -26.37
CA SER A 53 -17.75 2.53 -26.30
C SER A 53 -17.07 2.28 -24.95
N ALA A 54 -17.84 2.32 -23.85
CA ALA A 54 -17.34 1.98 -22.52
C ALA A 54 -16.89 0.51 -22.46
N LYS A 55 -17.65 -0.41 -23.07
CA LYS A 55 -17.26 -1.83 -23.20
C LYS A 55 -15.95 -1.98 -23.97
N GLU A 56 -15.72 -1.22 -25.05
CA GLU A 56 -14.43 -1.28 -25.78
C GLU A 56 -13.23 -0.90 -24.92
N TYR A 57 -13.36 0.08 -24.03
CA TYR A 57 -12.32 0.38 -23.04
C TYR A 57 -12.22 -0.70 -21.96
N LEU A 58 -13.33 -1.30 -21.56
CA LEU A 58 -13.35 -2.38 -20.57
C LEU A 58 -12.67 -3.66 -21.10
N LYS A 59 -12.74 -3.92 -22.42
CA LYS A 59 -11.94 -4.96 -23.09
C LYS A 59 -10.44 -4.72 -22.91
N ASP A 60 -9.99 -3.48 -23.14
CA ASP A 60 -8.59 -3.10 -22.94
C ASP A 60 -8.18 -3.29 -21.47
N CYS A 61 -9.03 -2.87 -20.53
CA CYS A 61 -8.82 -3.04 -19.09
C CYS A 61 -8.61 -4.51 -18.74
N LEU A 62 -9.49 -5.40 -19.20
CA LEU A 62 -9.43 -6.83 -18.91
C LEU A 62 -8.16 -7.48 -19.48
N VAL A 63 -7.79 -7.16 -20.73
CA VAL A 63 -6.58 -7.72 -21.35
C VAL A 63 -5.31 -7.14 -20.71
N ALA A 64 -5.29 -5.86 -20.35
CA ALA A 64 -4.18 -5.27 -19.60
C ALA A 64 -4.02 -5.93 -18.22
N LYS A 65 -5.11 -6.19 -17.50
CA LYS A 65 -5.10 -6.94 -16.23
C LYS A 65 -4.51 -8.34 -16.39
N GLN A 66 -4.84 -9.03 -17.48
CA GLN A 66 -4.25 -10.34 -17.81
C GLN A 66 -2.75 -10.26 -18.10
N ARG A 67 -2.28 -9.22 -18.79
CA ARG A 67 -0.85 -8.98 -19.06
C ARG A 67 -0.07 -8.61 -17.80
N LYS A 68 -0.63 -7.72 -16.98
CA LYS A 68 -0.12 -7.34 -15.66
C LYS A 68 0.17 -8.58 -14.81
N ARG A 69 -0.78 -9.51 -14.75
CA ARG A 69 -0.71 -10.73 -13.95
C ARG A 69 0.30 -11.79 -14.44
N ARG A 70 0.95 -11.60 -15.60
CA ARG A 70 1.97 -12.55 -16.10
C ARG A 70 3.25 -12.57 -15.27
N SER A 71 3.55 -11.51 -14.54
CA SER A 71 4.68 -11.47 -13.60
C SER A 71 4.37 -12.03 -12.22
N MET A 72 3.13 -12.48 -12.00
CA MET A 72 2.67 -13.02 -10.72
C MET A 72 2.55 -14.55 -10.74
N ASN A 73 2.91 -15.17 -9.62
CA ASN A 73 2.55 -16.55 -9.37
C ASN A 73 1.03 -16.72 -9.10
N ASP A 74 0.55 -17.96 -9.01
CA ASP A 74 -0.88 -18.23 -8.81
C ASP A 74 -1.43 -17.65 -7.50
N LEU A 75 -0.64 -17.72 -6.43
CA LEU A 75 -1.04 -17.16 -5.13
C LEU A 75 -1.17 -15.64 -5.21
N GLU A 76 -0.19 -14.94 -5.79
CA GLU A 76 -0.22 -13.48 -5.93
C GLU A 76 -1.40 -13.00 -6.79
N ARG A 77 -1.75 -13.74 -7.85
CA ARG A 77 -2.94 -13.46 -8.66
C ARG A 77 -4.23 -13.63 -7.87
N LEU A 78 -4.30 -14.68 -7.05
CA LEU A 78 -5.45 -14.93 -6.17
C LEU A 78 -5.56 -13.83 -5.10
N GLN A 79 -4.43 -13.41 -4.52
CA GLN A 79 -4.39 -12.32 -3.55
C GLN A 79 -4.84 -11.00 -4.16
N GLU A 80 -4.37 -10.65 -5.35
CA GLU A 80 -4.82 -9.42 -6.03
C GLU A 80 -6.32 -9.47 -6.31
N SER A 81 -6.85 -10.61 -6.77
CA SER A 81 -8.28 -10.79 -6.99
C SER A 81 -9.11 -10.64 -5.70
N ASP A 82 -8.68 -11.29 -4.61
CA ASP A 82 -9.34 -11.19 -3.32
C ASP A 82 -9.28 -9.77 -2.76
N GLU A 83 -8.18 -9.03 -2.93
CA GLU A 83 -8.05 -7.61 -2.51
C GLU A 83 -8.94 -6.68 -3.36
N ASP A 84 -9.01 -6.90 -4.68
CA ASP A 84 -9.93 -6.15 -5.56
C ASP A 84 -11.39 -6.36 -5.13
N VAL A 85 -11.75 -7.59 -4.72
CA VAL A 85 -13.06 -7.87 -4.14
C VAL A 85 -13.20 -7.20 -2.77
N MET A 86 -12.27 -7.41 -1.84
CA MET A 86 -12.35 -6.95 -0.46
C MET A 86 -12.42 -5.42 -0.39
N GLU A 87 -11.38 -4.76 -0.87
CA GLU A 87 -11.20 -3.32 -0.74
C GLU A 87 -11.96 -2.53 -1.82
N GLY A 88 -12.01 -3.09 -3.03
CA GLY A 88 -12.74 -2.49 -4.14
C GLY A 88 -14.24 -2.49 -3.92
N THR A 89 -14.85 -3.61 -3.47
CA THR A 89 -16.30 -3.62 -3.23
C THR A 89 -16.72 -2.84 -1.97
N ALA A 90 -15.85 -2.74 -0.96
CA ALA A 90 -16.06 -1.85 0.19
C ALA A 90 -16.04 -0.38 -0.24
N THR A 91 -15.06 0.02 -1.06
CA THR A 91 -14.99 1.37 -1.64
C THR A 91 -16.18 1.66 -2.56
N TYR A 92 -16.62 0.68 -3.34
CA TYR A 92 -17.84 0.76 -4.15
C TYR A 92 -19.09 0.94 -3.29
N ALA A 93 -19.23 0.20 -2.19
CA ALA A 93 -20.37 0.32 -1.28
C ALA A 93 -20.42 1.70 -0.64
N GLU A 94 -19.28 2.26 -0.24
CA GLU A 94 -19.18 3.65 0.23
C GLU A 94 -19.68 4.62 -0.84
N LEU A 95 -19.14 4.54 -2.07
CA LEU A 95 -19.51 5.45 -3.16
C LEU A 95 -20.98 5.34 -3.56
N MET A 96 -21.49 4.12 -3.74
CA MET A 96 -22.89 3.88 -4.10
C MET A 96 -23.85 4.36 -3.02
N THR A 97 -23.53 4.12 -1.75
CA THR A 97 -24.36 4.58 -0.63
C THR A 97 -24.49 6.09 -0.69
N LEU A 98 -23.40 6.81 -0.92
CA LEU A 98 -23.42 8.27 -1.01
C LEU A 98 -24.23 8.77 -2.21
N MET A 99 -24.11 8.12 -3.37
CA MET A 99 -24.92 8.46 -4.54
C MET A 99 -26.42 8.27 -4.28
N LEU A 100 -26.79 7.21 -3.55
CA LEU A 100 -28.19 6.96 -3.16
C LEU A 100 -28.66 7.98 -2.12
N LEU A 101 -27.86 8.29 -1.10
CA LEU A 101 -28.22 9.28 -0.08
C LEU A 101 -28.41 10.67 -0.69
N LYS A 102 -27.57 11.04 -1.66
CA LYS A 102 -27.72 12.28 -2.45
C LYS A 102 -29.05 12.34 -3.20
N SER A 103 -29.58 11.20 -3.66
CA SER A 103 -30.80 11.16 -4.50
C SER A 103 -32.12 11.36 -3.75
N GLY A 104 -32.11 11.52 -2.42
CA GLY A 104 -33.33 11.84 -1.68
C GLY A 104 -33.38 11.42 -0.22
N TYR A 105 -32.23 11.13 0.42
CA TYR A 105 -32.23 10.84 1.85
C TYR A 105 -32.27 12.12 2.67
N GLU A 106 -33.29 12.24 3.52
CA GLU A 106 -33.37 13.28 4.54
C GLU A 106 -32.75 12.76 5.83
N SER A 107 -31.75 13.49 6.33
CA SER A 107 -31.07 13.11 7.58
C SER A 107 -31.95 13.35 8.79
N ILE A 108 -31.97 12.37 9.71
CA ILE A 108 -32.64 12.49 11.02
C ILE A 108 -31.89 13.40 12.00
N ILE A 109 -30.60 13.63 11.76
CA ILE A 109 -29.78 14.59 12.53
C ILE A 109 -29.48 15.82 11.66
N THR A 110 -29.39 16.97 12.31
CA THR A 110 -29.09 18.26 11.71
C THR A 110 -27.79 18.82 12.30
N GLN A 111 -27.32 19.96 11.77
CA GLN A 111 -26.19 20.69 12.36
C GLN A 111 -26.48 21.21 13.79
N ASN A 112 -27.75 21.27 14.19
CA ASN A 112 -28.10 21.59 15.57
C ASN A 112 -27.83 20.42 16.52
N ASP A 113 -27.91 19.18 16.02
CA ASP A 113 -27.65 17.96 16.77
C ASP A 113 -26.14 17.62 16.78
N ASP A 114 -25.45 17.88 15.66
CA ASP A 114 -24.00 17.77 15.53
C ASP A 114 -23.45 18.88 14.62
N PRO A 115 -22.76 19.90 15.17
CA PRO A 115 -22.18 21.00 14.40
C PRO A 115 -21.16 20.57 13.34
N TYR A 116 -20.60 19.36 13.45
CA TYR A 116 -19.64 18.80 12.51
C TYR A 116 -20.30 17.95 11.42
N PHE A 117 -21.62 17.75 11.48
CA PHE A 117 -22.36 16.99 10.48
C PHE A 117 -22.84 17.88 9.33
N TYR A 118 -22.19 17.77 8.17
CA TYR A 118 -22.52 18.55 6.97
C TYR A 118 -23.49 17.83 6.01
N SER A 119 -24.27 16.87 6.52
CA SER A 119 -25.15 16.00 5.72
C SER A 119 -24.38 15.25 4.62
N PHE A 120 -24.99 15.00 3.46
CA PHE A 120 -24.38 14.34 2.31
C PHE A 120 -24.09 15.32 1.16
N LYS A 121 -23.94 16.61 1.47
CA LYS A 121 -23.78 17.68 0.46
C LYS A 121 -22.52 17.54 -0.39
N ASP A 122 -21.47 16.92 0.16
CA ASP A 122 -20.17 16.75 -0.51
C ASP A 122 -20.03 15.45 -1.31
N ALA A 123 -21.14 14.76 -1.62
CA ALA A 123 -21.12 13.50 -2.35
C ALA A 123 -20.38 13.60 -3.70
N ASP A 124 -20.53 14.71 -4.42
CA ASP A 124 -19.82 14.94 -5.69
C ASP A 124 -18.32 15.13 -5.48
N SER A 125 -17.94 15.88 -4.44
CA SER A 125 -16.54 16.05 -4.07
C SER A 125 -15.89 14.73 -3.68
N LEU A 126 -16.61 13.84 -2.99
CA LEU A 126 -16.08 12.51 -2.69
C LEU A 126 -16.01 11.61 -3.92
N ALA A 127 -17.03 11.62 -4.79
CA ALA A 127 -16.98 10.87 -6.05
C ALA A 127 -15.76 11.30 -6.88
N GLN A 128 -15.53 12.61 -6.97
CA GLN A 128 -14.35 13.16 -7.63
C GLN A 128 -13.06 12.77 -6.92
N PHE A 129 -13.03 12.73 -5.58
CA PHE A 129 -11.89 12.24 -4.80
C PHE A 129 -11.60 10.76 -5.11
N LYS A 130 -12.60 9.89 -5.22
CA LYS A 130 -12.42 8.48 -5.59
C LYS A 130 -11.88 8.34 -7.01
N LEU A 131 -12.39 9.12 -7.97
CA LEU A 131 -11.85 9.15 -9.34
C LEU A 131 -10.39 9.66 -9.36
N ASN A 132 -10.08 10.68 -8.57
CA ASN A 132 -8.70 11.15 -8.42
C ASN A 132 -7.81 10.07 -7.78
N SER A 133 -8.32 9.29 -6.83
CA SER A 133 -7.62 8.14 -6.27
C SER A 133 -7.29 7.09 -7.34
N LEU A 134 -8.20 6.80 -8.29
CA LEU A 134 -7.89 5.96 -9.45
C LEU A 134 -6.72 6.52 -10.26
N ARG A 135 -6.75 7.82 -10.58
CA ARG A 135 -5.70 8.51 -11.35
C ARG A 135 -4.34 8.48 -10.64
N THR A 136 -4.33 8.70 -9.33
CA THR A 136 -3.10 8.65 -8.53
C THR A 136 -2.57 7.22 -8.43
N ASN A 137 -3.43 6.25 -8.13
CA ASN A 137 -3.00 4.88 -7.88
C ASN A 137 -2.57 4.16 -9.16
N ARG A 138 -3.22 4.39 -10.31
CA ARG A 138 -2.78 3.76 -11.58
C ARG A 138 -1.35 4.15 -11.94
N ALA A 139 -0.94 5.39 -11.65
CA ALA A 139 0.39 5.92 -11.98
C ALA A 139 1.46 5.58 -10.92
N SER A 140 1.05 5.02 -9.78
CA SER A 140 1.96 4.69 -8.68
C SER A 140 2.80 3.45 -9.00
N THR A 141 4.08 3.62 -9.28
CA THR A 141 4.96 2.50 -9.69
C THR A 141 5.12 1.42 -8.63
N LEU A 142 5.19 1.80 -7.35
CA LEU A 142 5.61 0.92 -6.25
C LEU A 142 4.44 0.37 -5.43
N SER A 143 3.21 0.77 -5.75
CA SER A 143 2.01 0.35 -5.03
C SER A 143 1.29 -0.76 -5.80
N SER A 144 1.21 -1.95 -5.21
CA SER A 144 0.31 -3.03 -5.66
C SER A 144 -1.03 -2.97 -4.94
N ILE A 145 -1.03 -3.07 -3.60
CA ILE A 145 -2.24 -3.06 -2.76
C ILE A 145 -3.09 -1.80 -2.97
N GLY A 146 -2.48 -0.61 -3.01
CA GLY A 146 -3.24 0.64 -3.11
C GLY A 146 -4.06 0.77 -4.40
N LYS A 147 -3.77 -0.05 -5.43
CA LYS A 147 -4.55 -0.09 -6.67
C LYS A 147 -5.88 -0.80 -6.49
N SER A 148 -5.95 -1.83 -5.64
CA SER A 148 -7.15 -2.67 -5.48
C SER A 148 -8.38 -1.90 -5.01
N TYR A 149 -8.20 -0.86 -4.18
CA TYR A 149 -9.27 0.03 -3.74
C TYR A 149 -9.99 0.73 -4.92
N PRO A 150 -9.33 1.62 -5.70
CA PRO A 150 -10.00 2.27 -6.81
C PRO A 150 -10.27 1.31 -7.98
N PHE A 151 -9.40 0.33 -8.26
CA PHE A 151 -9.60 -0.54 -9.42
C PHE A 151 -10.85 -1.39 -9.24
N GLY A 152 -10.95 -2.15 -8.14
CA GLY A 152 -12.14 -2.94 -7.85
C GLY A 152 -13.39 -2.08 -7.67
N CYS A 153 -13.27 -0.86 -7.11
CA CYS A 153 -14.39 0.08 -7.03
C CYS A 153 -14.95 0.42 -8.41
N PHE A 154 -14.10 0.88 -9.34
CA PHE A 154 -14.56 1.31 -10.66
C PHE A 154 -14.94 0.14 -11.58
N GLU A 155 -14.35 -1.04 -11.40
CA GLU A 155 -14.85 -2.29 -12.01
C GLU A 155 -16.28 -2.58 -11.55
N ALA A 156 -16.56 -2.52 -10.25
CA ALA A 156 -17.90 -2.75 -9.69
C ALA A 156 -18.92 -1.66 -10.12
N MET A 157 -18.49 -0.40 -10.23
CA MET A 157 -19.33 0.69 -10.77
C MET A 157 -19.71 0.41 -12.23
N LEU A 158 -18.77 -0.01 -13.06
CA LEU A 158 -19.03 -0.36 -14.46
C LEU A 158 -19.90 -1.60 -14.60
N LEU A 159 -19.68 -2.64 -13.80
CA LEU A 159 -20.57 -3.80 -13.74
C LEU A 159 -22.00 -3.40 -13.35
N THR A 160 -22.16 -2.47 -12.41
CA THR A 160 -23.49 -1.96 -12.01
C THR A 160 -24.22 -1.30 -13.17
N ARG A 161 -23.49 -0.57 -14.02
CA ARG A 161 -24.02 0.09 -15.22
C ARG A 161 -24.29 -0.88 -16.37
N LEU A 162 -23.31 -1.71 -16.70
CA LEU A 162 -23.27 -2.50 -17.94
C LEU A 162 -23.76 -3.94 -17.79
N SER A 163 -23.82 -4.46 -16.56
CA SER A 163 -24.32 -5.80 -16.24
C SER A 163 -25.31 -5.75 -15.06
N PRO A 164 -26.52 -5.19 -15.25
CA PRO A 164 -27.51 -5.10 -14.18
C PRO A 164 -27.81 -6.49 -13.60
N GLY A 165 -27.60 -6.65 -12.30
CA GLY A 165 -27.80 -7.93 -11.59
C GLY A 165 -26.52 -8.70 -11.25
N TRP A 166 -25.32 -8.21 -11.62
CA TRP A 166 -24.04 -8.85 -11.29
C TRP A 166 -23.86 -9.16 -9.78
N ARG A 167 -24.47 -8.35 -8.91
CA ARG A 167 -24.44 -8.51 -7.44
C ARG A 167 -25.17 -9.76 -6.94
N ASN A 168 -26.06 -10.35 -7.74
CA ASN A 168 -26.94 -11.44 -7.31
C ASN A 168 -26.16 -12.72 -7.01
N GLY A 169 -25.98 -12.98 -5.71
CA GLY A 169 -25.22 -14.12 -5.22
C GLY A 169 -23.71 -13.99 -5.44
N PHE A 170 -23.19 -12.78 -5.71
CA PHE A 170 -21.77 -12.56 -6.06
C PHE A 170 -20.83 -13.11 -4.97
N PHE A 171 -21.04 -12.68 -3.72
CA PHE A 171 -20.23 -13.12 -2.58
C PHE A 171 -20.45 -14.61 -2.26
N GLN A 172 -21.70 -15.10 -2.31
CA GLN A 172 -22.03 -16.50 -2.03
C GLN A 172 -21.40 -17.48 -3.04
N LYS A 173 -21.22 -17.04 -4.29
CA LYS A 173 -20.56 -17.83 -5.34
C LYS A 173 -19.03 -17.73 -5.28
N GLY A 174 -18.47 -16.91 -4.40
CA GLY A 174 -17.03 -16.72 -4.26
C GLY A 174 -16.37 -16.22 -5.55
N LYS A 175 -17.05 -15.37 -6.31
CA LYS A 175 -16.56 -14.86 -7.61
C LYS A 175 -15.66 -13.63 -7.45
N GLY A 176 -14.67 -13.51 -8.32
CA GLY A 176 -13.88 -12.29 -8.49
C GLY A 176 -14.56 -11.29 -9.45
N LEU A 177 -14.23 -10.01 -9.33
CA LEU A 177 -14.76 -8.96 -10.23
C LEU A 177 -14.36 -9.21 -11.69
N GLU A 178 -13.15 -9.72 -11.92
CA GLU A 178 -12.67 -10.07 -13.26
C GLU A 178 -13.49 -11.17 -13.92
N VAL A 179 -14.07 -12.09 -13.13
CA VAL A 179 -14.90 -13.18 -13.66
C VAL A 179 -16.23 -12.63 -14.16
N GLU A 180 -16.80 -11.66 -13.46
CA GLU A 180 -18.01 -10.96 -13.90
C GLU A 180 -17.73 -10.10 -15.13
N LEU A 181 -16.57 -9.42 -15.19
CA LEU A 181 -16.16 -8.66 -16.37
C LEU A 181 -15.92 -9.56 -17.58
N ASP A 182 -15.23 -10.69 -17.41
CA ASP A 182 -14.99 -11.64 -18.50
C ASP A 182 -16.31 -12.25 -19.00
N SER A 183 -17.26 -12.53 -18.10
CA SER A 183 -18.61 -12.98 -18.45
C SER A 183 -19.39 -11.92 -19.24
N LEU A 184 -19.35 -10.66 -18.79
CA LEU A 184 -20.00 -9.54 -19.48
C LEU A 184 -19.44 -9.34 -20.90
N LEU A 185 -18.12 -9.43 -21.08
CA LEU A 185 -17.47 -9.13 -22.35
C LEU A 185 -17.39 -10.32 -23.29
N SER A 186 -17.31 -11.55 -22.75
CA SER A 186 -17.29 -12.82 -23.49
C SER A 186 -16.35 -12.84 -24.70
N LEU A 187 -15.12 -12.34 -24.51
CA LEU A 187 -14.17 -12.15 -25.61
C LEU A 187 -13.68 -13.47 -26.20
N SER A 188 -13.82 -13.59 -27.51
CA SER A 188 -13.17 -14.64 -28.30
C SER A 188 -11.65 -14.51 -28.26
N LEU A 189 -10.93 -15.58 -28.60
CA LEU A 189 -9.47 -15.57 -28.68
C LEU A 189 -8.96 -14.49 -29.66
N GLN A 190 -9.60 -14.38 -30.83
CA GLN A 190 -9.24 -13.40 -31.87
C GLN A 190 -9.43 -11.96 -31.38
N GLU A 191 -10.52 -11.69 -30.65
CA GLU A 191 -10.72 -10.36 -30.05
C GLU A 191 -9.68 -10.06 -28.97
N ARG A 192 -9.31 -11.05 -28.14
CA ARG A 192 -8.25 -10.85 -27.14
C ARG A 192 -6.92 -10.52 -27.79
N GLU A 193 -6.55 -11.20 -28.87
CA GLU A 193 -5.34 -10.92 -29.64
C GLU A 193 -5.37 -9.53 -30.30
N ALA A 194 -6.52 -9.12 -30.84
CA ALA A 194 -6.70 -7.79 -31.42
C ALA A 194 -6.61 -6.68 -30.37
N VAL A 195 -7.24 -6.87 -29.21
CA VAL A 195 -7.16 -5.95 -28.07
C VAL A 195 -5.72 -5.84 -27.57
N ASP A 196 -5.05 -6.98 -27.39
CA ASP A 196 -3.67 -7.04 -26.94
C ASP A 196 -2.73 -6.25 -27.84
N SER A 197 -2.87 -6.45 -29.16
CA SER A 197 -2.05 -5.79 -30.18
C SER A 197 -2.23 -4.26 -30.19
N ARG A 198 -3.42 -3.75 -29.84
CA ARG A 198 -3.68 -2.29 -29.79
C ARG A 198 -3.30 -1.63 -28.47
N LEU A 199 -3.05 -2.37 -27.39
CA LEU A 199 -2.74 -1.77 -26.08
C LEU A 199 -1.51 -0.86 -26.17
N SER A 200 -0.47 -1.30 -26.88
CA SER A 200 0.78 -0.57 -26.97
C SER A 200 0.60 0.83 -27.57
N SER A 201 -0.01 0.89 -28.75
CA SER A 201 -0.21 2.15 -29.48
C SER A 201 -1.29 3.04 -28.84
N ARG A 202 -2.37 2.47 -28.30
CA ARG A 202 -3.49 3.24 -27.73
C ARG A 202 -3.16 3.94 -26.41
N TYR A 203 -2.23 3.38 -25.64
CA TYR A 203 -1.89 3.89 -24.31
C TYR A 203 -0.44 4.39 -24.19
N GLY A 204 0.39 4.20 -25.23
CA GLY A 204 1.78 4.66 -25.22
C GLY A 204 2.69 3.82 -24.33
N TYR A 205 2.69 2.49 -24.56
CA TYR A 205 3.39 1.52 -23.72
C TYR A 205 4.86 1.89 -23.47
N ASP A 206 5.63 2.25 -24.51
CA ASP A 206 7.07 2.50 -24.36
C ASP A 206 7.36 3.66 -23.40
N THR A 207 6.51 4.70 -23.41
CA THR A 207 6.65 5.85 -22.51
C THR A 207 6.30 5.49 -21.08
N ILE A 208 5.21 4.73 -20.89
CA ILE A 208 4.79 4.23 -19.57
C ILE A 208 5.87 3.31 -18.99
N TYR A 209 6.35 2.36 -19.80
CA TYR A 209 7.39 1.40 -19.43
C TYR A 209 8.68 2.10 -19.02
N ALA A 210 9.20 3.03 -19.84
CA ALA A 210 10.45 3.73 -19.54
C ALA A 210 10.40 4.46 -18.19
N ARG A 211 9.26 5.10 -17.89
CA ARG A 211 9.06 5.79 -16.60
C ARG A 211 9.07 4.82 -15.43
N HIS A 212 8.34 3.71 -15.50
CA HIS A 212 8.30 2.73 -14.41
C HIS A 212 9.63 1.99 -14.24
N ALA A 213 10.26 1.60 -15.34
CA ALA A 213 11.55 0.92 -15.35
C ALA A 213 12.63 1.77 -14.65
N SER A 214 12.63 3.09 -14.82
CA SER A 214 13.55 3.98 -14.11
C SER A 214 13.37 3.88 -12.58
N VAL A 215 12.15 4.02 -12.08
CA VAL A 215 11.86 4.00 -10.64
C VAL A 215 12.13 2.62 -10.03
N ILE A 216 11.80 1.55 -10.77
CA ILE A 216 12.06 0.17 -10.35
C ILE A 216 13.57 -0.12 -10.31
N GLY A 217 14.31 0.35 -11.30
CA GLY A 217 15.77 0.26 -11.32
C GLY A 217 16.41 0.95 -10.12
N GLU A 218 15.93 2.15 -9.77
CA GLU A 218 16.41 2.88 -8.58
C GLU A 218 16.10 2.12 -7.27
N ARG A 219 14.88 1.57 -7.12
CA ARG A 219 14.53 0.72 -5.98
C ARG A 219 15.43 -0.51 -5.89
N ASN A 220 15.60 -1.25 -6.99
CA ASN A 220 16.34 -2.50 -7.00
C ASN A 220 17.81 -2.24 -6.64
N LYS A 221 18.41 -1.19 -7.23
CA LYS A 221 19.77 -0.72 -6.88
C LYS A 221 19.87 -0.34 -5.41
N ALA A 222 18.89 0.38 -4.87
CA ALA A 222 18.87 0.73 -3.44
C ALA A 222 18.80 -0.50 -2.54
N TYR A 223 17.97 -1.48 -2.89
CA TYR A 223 17.86 -2.74 -2.16
C TYR A 223 19.19 -3.49 -2.17
N GLU A 224 19.79 -3.71 -3.35
CA GLU A 224 21.10 -4.35 -3.49
C GLU A 224 22.19 -3.64 -2.68
N THR A 225 22.25 -2.31 -2.79
CA THR A 225 23.22 -1.47 -2.06
C THR A 225 23.13 -1.73 -0.56
N VAL A 226 21.92 -1.79 0.01
CA VAL A 226 21.76 -2.04 1.45
C VAL A 226 22.09 -3.49 1.80
N GLN A 227 21.71 -4.47 1.00
CA GLN A 227 21.97 -5.89 1.26
C GLN A 227 23.48 -6.22 1.25
N GLN A 228 24.26 -5.50 0.45
CA GLN A 228 25.71 -5.70 0.35
C GLN A 228 26.51 -5.02 1.47
N ARG A 229 25.89 -4.18 2.31
CA ARG A 229 26.61 -3.52 3.41
C ARG A 229 27.06 -4.54 4.45
N THR A 230 28.32 -4.47 4.82
CA THR A 230 28.95 -5.29 5.87
C THR A 230 29.50 -4.40 6.98
N GLY A 231 29.56 -4.91 8.21
CA GLY A 231 30.00 -4.14 9.39
C GLY A 231 29.20 -4.48 10.63
N MET A 232 29.23 -3.60 11.63
CA MET A 232 28.45 -3.77 12.87
C MET A 232 26.97 -3.45 12.60
N SER A 233 26.08 -4.42 12.84
CA SER A 233 24.64 -4.22 12.63
C SER A 233 23.98 -3.66 13.88
N TYR A 234 23.35 -2.50 13.76
CA TYR A 234 22.49 -1.93 14.78
C TYR A 234 21.03 -2.20 14.44
N VAL A 235 20.27 -2.73 15.39
CA VAL A 235 18.84 -3.01 15.22
C VAL A 235 18.07 -2.37 16.38
N VAL A 236 17.26 -1.36 16.07
CA VAL A 236 16.31 -0.77 17.01
C VAL A 236 14.96 -1.46 16.86
N ASN A 237 14.52 -2.12 17.93
CA ASN A 237 13.30 -2.92 17.97
C ASN A 237 12.19 -2.17 18.72
N PHE A 238 11.12 -1.83 17.99
CA PHE A 238 9.94 -1.15 18.52
C PHE A 238 8.78 -2.09 18.83
N LYS A 239 8.91 -3.41 18.66
CA LYS A 239 7.77 -4.34 18.78
C LYS A 239 7.01 -4.23 20.12
N ASN A 240 7.70 -3.90 21.22
CA ASN A 240 7.08 -3.77 22.54
C ASN A 240 6.31 -2.45 22.73
N THR A 241 6.39 -1.49 21.80
CA THR A 241 5.57 -0.27 21.85
C THR A 241 4.12 -0.51 21.40
N GLY A 242 3.89 -1.61 20.66
CA GLY A 242 2.62 -1.93 20.02
C GLY A 242 2.31 -1.10 18.76
N ASP A 243 3.23 -0.22 18.35
CA ASP A 243 3.04 0.68 17.21
C ASP A 243 3.96 0.32 16.04
N PHE A 244 3.45 0.42 14.81
CA PHE A 244 4.29 0.32 13.62
C PHE A 244 5.23 1.52 13.51
N VAL A 245 6.42 1.28 12.96
CA VAL A 245 7.39 2.33 12.67
C VAL A 245 7.02 3.01 11.36
N SER A 246 6.60 4.27 11.47
CA SER A 246 6.49 5.20 10.34
C SER A 246 7.63 6.21 10.43
N ALA A 247 8.41 6.32 9.36
CA ALA A 247 9.58 7.20 9.30
C ALA A 247 9.41 8.29 8.24
N GLU A 248 9.87 9.48 8.60
CA GLU A 248 10.19 10.53 7.64
C GLU A 248 11.52 10.18 6.96
N SER A 249 11.53 10.11 5.63
CA SER A 249 12.77 9.92 4.86
C SER A 249 13.59 11.22 4.80
N LEU A 250 14.92 11.11 4.72
CA LEU A 250 15.76 12.28 4.43
C LEU A 250 15.51 12.80 3.01
N GLN A 251 15.39 11.88 2.05
CA GLN A 251 15.02 12.15 0.66
C GLN A 251 13.97 11.12 0.21
N THR A 252 14.36 10.14 -0.61
CA THR A 252 13.48 9.10 -1.14
C THR A 252 13.42 7.88 -0.22
N SER A 253 12.36 7.09 -0.35
CA SER A 253 12.25 5.76 0.24
C SER A 253 11.59 4.81 -0.74
N TYR A 254 12.00 3.55 -0.69
CA TYR A 254 11.43 2.49 -1.52
C TYR A 254 10.87 1.38 -0.67
N ARG A 255 9.87 0.65 -1.19
CA ARG A 255 9.30 -0.51 -0.50
C ARG A 255 9.54 -1.78 -1.29
N VAL A 256 10.00 -2.82 -0.60
CA VAL A 256 10.13 -4.20 -1.08
C VAL A 256 9.53 -5.11 -0.01
N GLY A 257 8.31 -5.58 -0.25
CA GLY A 257 7.53 -6.39 0.69
C GLY A 257 7.21 -5.61 1.96
N LEU A 258 7.73 -6.09 3.09
CA LEU A 258 7.64 -5.43 4.40
C LEU A 258 8.89 -4.63 4.77
N ILE A 259 9.80 -4.44 3.81
CA ILE A 259 11.03 -3.66 3.99
C ILE A 259 10.82 -2.29 3.35
N ASN A 260 10.92 -1.22 4.14
CA ASN A 260 11.11 0.13 3.64
C ASN A 260 12.61 0.45 3.64
N ILE A 261 13.11 0.89 2.51
CA ILE A 261 14.52 1.18 2.24
C ILE A 261 14.66 2.69 2.18
N TYR A 262 15.60 3.22 2.96
CA TYR A 262 15.93 4.64 3.02
C TYR A 262 17.38 4.80 2.54
N PRO A 263 17.63 4.99 1.23
CA PRO A 263 18.98 4.98 0.68
C PRO A 263 19.88 6.06 1.27
N THR A 264 19.31 7.21 1.59
CA THR A 264 20.01 8.33 2.23
C THR A 264 19.78 8.42 3.73
N GLY A 265 18.98 7.51 4.30
CA GLY A 265 18.69 7.43 5.71
C GLY A 265 17.30 7.91 6.12
N VAL A 266 16.94 7.55 7.34
CA VAL A 266 15.73 7.99 8.02
C VAL A 266 16.01 9.35 8.65
N ARG A 267 15.16 10.34 8.41
CA ARG A 267 15.24 11.64 9.09
C ARG A 267 14.81 11.49 10.54
N ARG A 268 13.59 10.98 10.74
CA ARG A 268 12.99 10.89 12.07
C ARG A 268 11.95 9.78 12.16
N VAL A 269 11.89 9.15 13.34
CA VAL A 269 10.74 8.40 13.83
C VAL A 269 10.35 8.97 15.19
N ARG A 270 9.05 9.15 15.41
CA ARG A 270 8.51 9.55 16.71
C ARG A 270 7.34 8.64 17.09
N ILE A 271 7.47 7.97 18.23
CA ILE A 271 6.41 7.14 18.82
C ILE A 271 6.29 7.56 20.29
N ALA A 272 5.27 8.36 20.59
CA ALA A 272 5.11 9.00 21.89
C ALA A 272 6.40 9.73 22.34
N ASP A 273 7.04 9.26 23.42
CA ASP A 273 8.27 9.84 23.98
C ASP A 273 9.56 9.24 23.37
N VAL A 274 9.43 8.27 22.47
CA VAL A 274 10.56 7.67 21.74
C VAL A 274 10.85 8.51 20.51
N VAL A 275 12.10 8.93 20.37
CA VAL A 275 12.57 9.72 19.23
C VAL A 275 13.82 9.07 18.65
N PHE A 276 13.75 8.67 17.39
CA PHE A 276 14.90 8.24 16.61
C PHE A 276 15.20 9.30 15.55
N GLU A 277 16.46 9.72 15.45
CA GLU A 277 16.96 10.70 14.50
C GLU A 277 18.12 10.07 13.74
N GLY A 278 17.95 9.83 12.44
CA GLY A 278 19.00 9.26 11.62
C GLY A 278 19.85 10.35 10.96
N LYS A 279 21.08 9.96 10.63
CA LYS A 279 22.03 10.76 9.84
C LYS A 279 22.01 10.28 8.38
N GLU A 280 22.77 10.95 7.52
CA GLU A 280 22.87 10.64 6.10
C GLU A 280 23.63 9.32 5.86
N THR A 281 22.92 8.21 6.00
CA THR A 281 23.46 6.86 5.83
C THR A 281 22.33 5.87 5.52
N PRO A 282 22.54 4.85 4.67
CA PRO A 282 21.47 3.92 4.33
C PRO A 282 20.90 3.19 5.55
N MET A 283 19.57 3.15 5.63
CA MET A 283 18.82 2.45 6.68
C MET A 283 17.64 1.68 6.10
N VAL A 284 17.15 0.68 6.83
CA VAL A 284 15.89 0.01 6.51
C VAL A 284 14.97 -0.06 7.71
N ILE A 285 13.67 0.02 7.44
CA ILE A 285 12.64 -0.48 8.35
C ILE A 285 12.22 -1.85 7.86
N ASP A 286 12.39 -2.86 8.69
CA ASP A 286 12.04 -4.24 8.38
C ASP A 286 10.87 -4.71 9.26
N GLN A 287 10.01 -5.56 8.68
CA GLN A 287 8.83 -6.15 9.29
C GLN A 287 7.99 -5.17 10.11
N LEU A 288 7.89 -3.91 9.66
CA LEU A 288 7.13 -2.82 10.29
C LEU A 288 7.63 -2.32 11.66
N TYR A 289 8.60 -2.98 12.30
CA TYR A 289 8.98 -2.71 13.70
C TYR A 289 10.48 -2.49 13.94
N TYR A 290 11.33 -2.79 12.97
CA TYR A 290 12.78 -2.81 13.19
C TYR A 290 13.47 -1.77 12.32
N ILE A 291 14.11 -0.78 12.93
CA ILE A 291 15.06 0.07 12.21
C ILE A 291 16.43 -0.63 12.23
N LYS A 292 17.01 -0.90 11.07
CA LYS A 292 18.34 -1.46 10.93
C LYS A 292 19.28 -0.47 10.25
N TRP A 293 20.44 -0.29 10.86
CA TRP A 293 21.57 0.45 10.32
C TRP A 293 22.82 -0.42 10.37
N ILE A 294 23.71 -0.30 9.38
CA ILE A 294 24.98 -1.02 9.33
C ILE A 294 26.10 0.00 9.35
N ASP A 295 26.89 -0.07 10.41
CA ASP A 295 28.11 0.69 10.57
C ASP A 295 29.26 0.00 9.83
N THR A 296 29.54 0.50 8.63
CA THR A 296 30.53 -0.06 7.70
C THR A 296 31.98 0.24 8.10
N GLU A 297 32.20 1.14 9.05
CA GLU A 297 33.54 1.53 9.49
C GLU A 297 33.76 1.15 10.97
N ALA A 298 32.97 0.21 11.51
CA ALA A 298 33.15 -0.33 12.84
C ALA A 298 34.49 -1.06 12.96
N LYS A 299 35.32 -0.65 13.93
CA LYS A 299 36.58 -1.32 14.27
C LYS A 299 36.37 -2.15 15.53
N GLY A 300 36.90 -3.38 15.56
CA GLY A 300 36.64 -4.33 16.65
C GLY A 300 37.10 -3.91 18.05
N SER A 301 37.85 -2.81 18.18
CA SER A 301 38.34 -2.27 19.45
C SER A 301 37.62 -1.00 19.92
N GLU A 302 36.75 -0.40 19.11
CA GLU A 302 36.05 0.85 19.44
C GLU A 302 34.59 0.55 19.82
N SER A 303 34.11 1.12 20.93
CA SER A 303 32.67 1.09 21.24
C SER A 303 31.94 1.94 20.21
N GLY A 304 31.03 1.33 19.45
CA GLY A 304 30.37 2.00 18.33
C GLY A 304 29.16 2.86 18.72
N TYR A 305 28.88 3.01 20.01
CA TYR A 305 27.79 3.82 20.55
C TYR A 305 28.10 4.34 21.95
N GLU A 306 27.48 5.47 22.30
CA GLU A 306 27.50 6.06 23.64
C GLU A 306 26.09 6.03 24.24
N VAL A 307 25.98 5.86 25.56
CA VAL A 307 24.70 5.83 26.27
C VAL A 307 24.73 6.81 27.43
N GLU A 308 23.84 7.78 27.40
CA GLU A 308 23.46 8.61 28.53
C GLU A 308 22.15 8.06 29.13
N GLY A 309 22.00 8.12 30.46
CA GLY A 309 20.78 7.66 31.15
C GLY A 309 21.10 6.90 32.45
N VAL A 310 20.06 6.45 33.14
CA VAL A 310 20.20 5.71 34.40
C VAL A 310 20.16 4.21 34.13
N ARG A 311 21.28 3.51 34.37
CA ARG A 311 21.33 2.05 34.27
C ARG A 311 20.58 1.40 35.44
N GLU A 312 19.68 0.47 35.14
CA GLU A 312 18.94 -0.30 36.14
C GLU A 312 19.75 -1.52 36.63
N GLY A 313 20.37 -1.37 37.80
CA GLY A 313 21.11 -2.46 38.46
C GLY A 313 22.28 -2.99 37.63
N THR A 314 22.46 -4.31 37.60
CA THR A 314 23.49 -4.99 36.81
C THR A 314 23.04 -5.38 35.40
N THR A 315 21.82 -4.99 35.01
CA THR A 315 21.27 -5.31 33.69
C THR A 315 21.68 -4.27 32.64
N ASP A 316 21.65 -4.63 31.36
CA ASP A 316 21.87 -3.70 30.24
C ASP A 316 20.58 -2.92 29.89
N ILE A 317 19.84 -2.53 30.93
CA ILE A 317 18.61 -1.76 30.84
C ILE A 317 18.88 -0.34 31.31
N TYR A 318 18.39 0.63 30.54
CA TYR A 318 18.58 2.05 30.80
C TYR A 318 17.22 2.77 30.82
N ARG A 319 17.06 3.70 31.77
CA ARG A 319 15.96 4.67 31.82
C ARG A 319 16.39 6.03 31.32
N ASP A 320 15.45 6.74 30.70
CA ASP A 320 15.65 8.06 30.09
C ASP A 320 16.90 8.08 29.21
N ALA A 321 17.04 7.02 28.42
CA ALA A 321 18.25 6.74 27.69
C ALA A 321 18.36 7.62 26.46
N VAL A 322 19.54 8.19 26.24
CA VAL A 322 19.95 8.77 24.96
C VAL A 322 21.13 7.96 24.44
N ILE A 323 20.93 7.28 23.33
CA ILE A 323 21.96 6.50 22.65
C ILE A 323 22.42 7.27 21.43
N SER A 324 23.72 7.50 21.32
CA SER A 324 24.36 8.17 20.20
C SER A 324 25.25 7.20 19.43
N THR A 325 25.12 7.18 18.11
CA THR A 325 25.96 6.39 17.20
C THR A 325 26.46 7.27 16.05
N ARG A 326 27.35 6.72 15.21
CA ARG A 326 27.74 7.40 13.96
C ARG A 326 26.58 7.56 12.97
N GLY A 327 25.57 6.70 13.03
CA GLY A 327 24.47 6.69 12.07
C GLY A 327 23.17 7.30 12.58
N PHE A 328 22.94 7.33 13.89
CA PHE A 328 21.68 7.81 14.47
C PHE A 328 21.82 8.21 15.94
N ARG A 329 20.82 8.92 16.43
CA ARG A 329 20.57 9.19 17.85
C ARG A 329 19.18 8.64 18.23
N LEU A 330 19.08 7.96 19.36
CA LEU A 330 17.85 7.37 19.87
C LEU A 330 17.60 7.82 21.31
N SER A 331 16.48 8.50 21.55
CA SER A 331 15.98 8.81 22.89
C SER A 331 14.81 7.89 23.22
N ALA A 332 14.85 7.21 24.36
CA ALA A 332 13.80 6.28 24.79
C ALA A 332 13.60 6.30 26.31
N PRO A 333 12.35 6.28 26.81
CA PRO A 333 12.07 6.23 28.25
C PRO A 333 12.65 5.00 28.95
N LYS A 334 12.61 3.84 28.29
CA LYS A 334 13.18 2.60 28.80
C LYS A 334 13.66 1.73 27.65
N ILE A 335 14.91 1.29 27.71
CA ILE A 335 15.53 0.51 26.62
C ILE A 335 16.45 -0.58 27.17
N GLU A 336 16.49 -1.72 26.50
CA GLU A 336 17.47 -2.78 26.72
C GLU A 336 18.47 -2.79 25.56
N ILE A 337 19.77 -2.85 25.86
CA ILE A 337 20.83 -2.96 24.86
C ILE A 337 21.49 -4.32 25.00
N ARG A 338 21.54 -5.11 23.92
CA ARG A 338 22.25 -6.39 23.89
C ARG A 338 23.30 -6.37 22.80
N GLU A 339 24.55 -6.52 23.20
CA GLU A 339 25.68 -6.57 22.29
C GLU A 339 26.08 -8.02 21.99
N GLY A 340 26.40 -8.28 20.73
CA GLY A 340 26.97 -9.53 20.27
C GLY A 340 28.03 -9.27 19.21
N LYS A 341 28.73 -10.32 18.78
CA LYS A 341 29.94 -10.22 17.94
C LYS A 341 29.85 -9.23 16.77
N ASN A 342 28.76 -9.25 16.00
CA ASN A 342 28.55 -8.40 14.82
C ASN A 342 27.21 -7.65 14.87
N ARG A 343 26.56 -7.57 16.04
CA ARG A 343 25.23 -6.97 16.17
C ARG A 343 25.00 -6.35 17.53
N VAL A 344 24.50 -5.12 17.54
CA VAL A 344 23.92 -4.46 18.71
C VAL A 344 22.40 -4.38 18.53
N LYS A 345 21.64 -4.95 19.46
CA LYS A 345 20.18 -4.88 19.46
C LYS A 345 19.71 -3.96 20.58
N MET A 346 18.96 -2.93 20.22
CA MET A 346 18.38 -1.95 21.13
C MET A 346 16.86 -2.15 21.15
N THR A 347 16.31 -2.71 22.23
CA THR A 347 14.88 -3.00 22.36
C THR A 347 14.20 -1.94 23.21
N VAL A 348 13.35 -1.13 22.59
CA VAL A 348 12.53 -0.14 23.30
C VAL A 348 11.51 -0.88 24.15
N LEU A 349 11.59 -0.75 25.48
CA LEU A 349 10.73 -1.45 26.43
C LEU A 349 9.50 -0.63 26.84
N SER A 350 9.58 0.70 26.76
CA SER A 350 8.46 1.61 27.02
C SER A 350 8.48 2.78 26.06
N LYS A 351 7.29 3.20 25.60
CA LYS A 351 7.10 4.41 24.79
C LYS A 351 6.70 5.66 25.59
N LEU A 352 6.42 5.50 26.88
CA LEU A 352 6.02 6.56 27.79
C LEU A 352 7.02 6.67 28.94
N LYS A 353 7.33 7.90 29.35
CA LYS A 353 8.01 8.17 30.61
C LYS A 353 7.15 7.72 31.79
N GLN A 354 7.79 7.11 32.78
CA GLN A 354 7.15 6.63 34.01
C GLN A 354 7.48 7.56 35.17
#